data_AF-A0A2V9J7Y6-F1
#
_entry.id   AF-A0A2V9J7Y6-F1
#
_cell.length_a   1.000
_cell.length_b   1.000
_cell.length_c   1.000
_cell.angle_alpha   90.00
_cell.angle_beta   90.00
_cell.angle_gamma   90.00
#
_symmetry.space_group_name_H-M   'P 1'
#
loop_
_entity.id
_entity.type
_entity.pdbx_description
1 polymer ?
#
loop_
_entity_poly.entity_id
_entity_poly.type
_entity_poly.pdbx_seq_one_letter_code
_entity_poly.pdbx_strand_id
1 'polypeptide(L)'
;MMTVKLAGLGLFAVCSVYAQFSVDSLPPHGPAAKARALERAGRVADAESILRNALSAGNDSAEVHGALGLLLYRMGRFRDAVPELGRAAQLAPESPEYSLKLAAAILADHRYSVALDFLNAVAGRFGTIAEYQ
;
A
#
# COMPACT_ATOMS: atom_id res chain seq x y z
N MET A 1 -31.67 -10.07 56.20
CA MET A 1 -31.19 -8.72 55.82
C MET A 1 -29.68 -8.73 55.90
N MET A 2 -28.84 -8.43 54.92
CA MET A 2 -28.97 -8.10 53.50
C MET A 2 -27.53 -8.12 52.95
N THR A 3 -27.09 -9.19 52.28
CA THR A 3 -25.79 -9.25 51.60
C THR A 3 -25.99 -8.99 50.11
N VAL A 4 -25.87 -7.72 49.71
CA VAL A 4 -25.66 -7.35 48.31
C VAL A 4 -24.59 -6.27 48.29
N LYS A 5 -23.38 -6.64 47.91
CA LYS A 5 -22.36 -5.68 47.45
C LYS A 5 -22.01 -6.03 46.01
N LEU A 6 -22.35 -5.06 45.16
CA LEU A 6 -22.09 -4.98 43.74
C LEU A 6 -20.62 -5.24 43.43
N ALA A 7 -20.35 -5.87 42.29
CA ALA A 7 -19.95 -5.12 41.09
C ALA A 7 -19.46 -6.12 40.03
N GLY A 8 -20.30 -6.37 39.03
CA GLY A 8 -19.84 -6.90 37.77
C GLY A 8 -18.98 -5.84 37.10
N LEU A 9 -17.71 -6.15 36.86
CA LEU A 9 -16.84 -5.44 35.91
C LEU A 9 -15.71 -6.38 35.45
N GLY A 10 -16.05 -7.63 35.16
CA GLY A 10 -15.20 -8.55 34.43
C GLY A 10 -15.48 -8.44 32.94
N LEU A 11 -14.86 -7.47 32.25
CA LEU A 11 -14.38 -7.54 30.85
C LEU A 11 -14.08 -6.16 30.25
N PHE A 12 -14.59 -5.05 30.81
CA PHE A 12 -14.46 -3.73 30.16
C PHE A 12 -13.20 -2.93 30.52
N ALA A 13 -12.46 -3.32 31.56
CA ALA A 13 -11.30 -2.54 32.03
C ALA A 13 -9.97 -2.85 31.32
N VAL A 14 -9.89 -3.90 30.50
CA VAL A 14 -8.63 -4.25 29.80
C VAL A 14 -8.49 -3.50 28.47
N CYS A 15 -9.59 -3.02 27.87
CA CYS A 15 -9.53 -2.29 26.60
C CYS A 15 -9.17 -0.81 26.74
N SER A 16 -9.59 -0.12 27.81
CA SER A 16 -9.35 1.33 27.91
C SER A 16 -7.92 1.71 28.31
N VAL A 17 -7.16 0.80 28.92
CA VAL A 17 -5.75 1.07 29.31
C VAL A 17 -4.79 0.90 28.13
N TYR A 18 -5.12 0.06 27.14
CA TYR A 18 -4.29 -0.09 25.93
C TYR A 18 -4.50 1.02 24.88
N ALA A 19 -5.51 1.87 25.05
CA ALA A 19 -5.84 2.92 24.09
C ALA A 19 -5.00 4.21 24.24
N GLN A 20 -4.20 4.35 25.30
CA GLN A 20 -3.53 5.61 25.65
C GLN A 20 -2.00 5.59 25.60
N PHE A 21 -1.37 4.45 25.28
CA PHE A 21 0.07 4.37 25.06
C PHE A 21 0.38 4.05 23.59
N SER A 22 0.75 5.08 22.85
CA SER A 22 1.53 5.04 21.60
C SER A 22 0.92 4.31 20.40
N VAL A 23 -0.08 4.93 19.77
CA VAL A 23 -0.44 4.64 18.36
C VAL A 23 0.72 4.98 17.39
N ASP A 24 1.78 5.64 17.88
CA ASP A 24 2.99 5.99 17.15
C ASP A 24 4.06 4.88 17.04
N SER A 25 3.83 3.68 17.58
CA SER A 25 4.87 2.61 17.59
C SER A 25 4.41 1.20 17.25
N LEU A 26 3.22 1.04 16.64
CA LEU A 26 2.89 -0.26 16.04
C LEU A 26 3.90 -0.54 14.92
N PRO A 27 4.69 -1.64 15.00
CA PRO A 27 5.63 -1.95 13.94
C PRO A 27 4.81 -2.10 12.66
N PRO A 28 5.26 -1.49 11.55
CA PRO A 28 4.53 -1.60 10.30
C PRO A 28 4.27 -3.07 9.97
N HIS A 29 3.00 -3.48 10.01
CA HIS A 29 2.62 -4.88 9.80
C HIS A 29 2.73 -5.20 8.30
N GLY A 30 3.60 -6.13 7.96
CA GLY A 30 3.86 -6.58 6.59
C GLY A 30 5.03 -5.87 5.89
N PRO A 31 5.63 -6.52 4.89
CA PRO A 31 6.81 -6.01 4.19
C PRO A 31 6.58 -4.65 3.51
N ALA A 32 5.40 -4.42 2.94
CA ALA A 32 5.03 -3.15 2.34
C ALA A 32 5.02 -1.99 3.34
N ALA A 33 4.44 -2.20 4.52
CA ALA A 33 4.44 -1.19 5.57
C ALA A 33 5.87 -0.92 6.08
N LYS A 34 6.69 -1.97 6.25
CA LYS A 34 8.08 -1.83 6.71
C LYS A 34 8.91 -1.04 5.71
N ALA A 35 8.75 -1.32 4.42
CA ALA A 35 9.40 -0.58 3.35
C ALA A 35 8.99 0.90 3.35
N ARG A 36 7.69 1.21 3.52
CA ARG A 36 7.21 2.60 3.65
C ARG A 36 7.83 3.33 4.85
N ALA A 37 8.01 2.65 5.98
CA ALA A 37 8.68 3.25 7.14
C ALA A 37 10.17 3.52 6.87
N LEU A 38 10.87 2.57 6.24
CA LEU A 38 12.27 2.73 5.83
C LEU A 38 12.45 3.87 4.82
N GLU A 39 11.54 3.98 3.86
CA GLU A 39 11.52 5.06 2.89
C GLU A 39 11.38 6.43 3.56
N ARG A 40 10.42 6.59 4.49
CA ARG A 40 10.26 7.84 5.27
C ARG A 40 11.49 8.18 6.10
N ALA A 41 12.24 7.16 6.53
CA ALA A 41 13.51 7.33 7.23
C ALA A 41 14.71 7.61 6.30
N GLY A 42 14.48 7.79 4.99
CA GLY A 42 15.54 8.00 3.99
C GLY A 42 16.34 6.75 3.62
N ARG A 43 15.99 5.60 4.20
CA ARG A 43 16.67 4.31 3.99
C ARG A 43 16.08 3.58 2.78
N VAL A 44 16.13 4.24 1.63
CA VAL A 44 15.49 3.80 0.38
C VAL A 44 16.02 2.44 -0.10
N ALA A 45 17.34 2.21 -0.02
CA ALA A 45 17.95 0.94 -0.40
C ALA A 45 17.46 -0.24 0.45
N ASP A 46 17.29 -0.03 1.76
CA ASP A 46 16.77 -1.05 2.67
C ASP A 46 15.29 -1.33 2.37
N ALA A 47 14.51 -0.30 2.04
CA ALA A 47 13.11 -0.45 1.64
C ALA A 47 12.99 -1.34 0.39
N GLU A 48 13.81 -1.09 -0.63
CA GLU A 48 13.82 -1.91 -1.85
C GLU A 48 14.22 -3.35 -1.55
N SER A 49 15.27 -3.56 -0.74
CA SER A 49 15.73 -4.89 -0.34
C SER A 49 14.65 -5.69 0.38
N ILE A 50 13.95 -5.06 1.33
CA ILE A 50 12.84 -5.71 2.06
C ILE A 50 11.74 -6.17 1.10
N LEU A 51 11.38 -5.34 0.12
CA LEU A 51 10.32 -5.67 -0.83
C LEU A 51 10.74 -6.78 -1.78
N ARG A 52 11.95 -6.71 -2.35
CA ARG A 52 12.48 -7.77 -3.23
C ARG A 52 12.64 -9.11 -2.50
N ASN A 53 13.06 -9.08 -1.24
CA ASN A 53 13.15 -10.28 -0.41
C ASN A 53 11.76 -10.85 -0.13
N ALA A 54 10.75 -10.01 0.12
CA ALA A 54 9.38 -10.46 0.30
C ALA A 54 8.83 -11.15 -0.97
N LEU A 55 9.07 -10.57 -2.14
CA LEU A 55 8.71 -11.18 -3.43
C LEU A 55 9.44 -12.52 -3.63
N SER A 56 10.74 -12.57 -3.33
CA SER A 56 11.56 -13.79 -3.44
C SER A 56 11.11 -14.89 -2.48
N ALA A 57 10.54 -14.52 -1.33
CA ALA A 57 9.92 -15.43 -0.37
C ALA A 57 8.50 -15.87 -0.77
N GLY A 58 8.02 -15.49 -1.96
CA GLY A 58 6.72 -15.90 -2.50
C GLY A 58 5.54 -15.00 -2.14
N ASN A 59 5.78 -13.81 -1.58
CA ASN A 59 4.71 -12.85 -1.29
C ASN A 59 4.27 -12.10 -2.57
N ASP A 60 3.50 -12.77 -3.43
CA ASP A 60 2.88 -12.19 -4.64
C ASP A 60 1.56 -11.50 -4.26
N SER A 61 1.66 -10.28 -3.71
CA SER A 61 0.50 -9.47 -3.33
C SER A 61 0.52 -8.09 -3.98
N ALA A 62 -0.66 -7.54 -4.24
CA ALA A 62 -0.80 -6.22 -4.85
C ALA A 62 -0.09 -5.14 -4.03
N GLU A 63 -0.07 -5.26 -2.70
CA GLU A 63 0.54 -4.30 -1.79
C GLU A 63 2.06 -4.30 -1.86
N VAL A 64 2.70 -5.47 -2.01
CA VAL A 64 4.17 -5.58 -2.11
C VAL A 64 4.64 -5.09 -3.47
N HIS A 65 3.99 -5.54 -4.55
CA HIS A 65 4.25 -5.05 -5.90
C HIS A 65 4.00 -3.55 -6.02
N GLY A 66 2.89 -3.05 -5.45
CA GLY A 66 2.55 -1.63 -5.44
C GLY A 66 3.57 -0.80 -4.66
N ALA A 67 4.00 -1.26 -3.49
CA ALA A 67 5.03 -0.59 -2.70
C ALA A 67 6.38 -0.53 -3.43
N LEU A 68 6.80 -1.62 -4.09
CA LEU A 68 8.05 -1.64 -4.85
C LEU A 68 7.98 -0.73 -6.07
N GLY A 69 6.88 -0.80 -6.81
CA GLY A 69 6.64 0.05 -7.97
C GLY A 69 6.63 1.54 -7.61
N LEU A 70 5.97 1.93 -6.51
CA LEU A 70 5.96 3.30 -6.01
C LEU A 70 7.35 3.78 -5.57
N LEU A 71 8.11 2.92 -4.89
CA LEU A 71 9.47 3.23 -4.47
C LEU A 71 10.37 3.46 -5.69
N LEU A 72 10.30 2.59 -6.69
CA LEU A 72 11.05 2.70 -7.95
C LEU A 72 10.67 3.96 -8.73
N TYR A 73 9.37 4.29 -8.77
CA TYR A 73 8.87 5.52 -9.38
C TYR A 73 9.49 6.76 -8.73
N ARG A 74 9.51 6.83 -7.39
CA ARG A 74 10.10 7.96 -6.66
C ARG A 74 11.61 8.07 -6.83
N MET A 75 12.29 6.95 -7.10
CA MET A 75 13.71 6.92 -7.45
C MET A 75 13.98 7.31 -8.92
N GLY A 76 12.95 7.61 -9.72
CA GLY A 76 13.10 7.90 -11.16
C GLY A 76 13.36 6.66 -12.03
N ARG A 77 13.28 5.45 -11.44
CA ARG A 77 13.47 4.17 -12.14
C ARG A 77 12.16 3.71 -12.78
N PHE A 78 11.61 4.54 -13.67
CA PHE A 78 10.27 4.34 -14.23
C PHE A 78 10.14 3.02 -15.00
N ARG A 79 11.17 2.62 -15.76
CA ARG A 79 11.21 1.33 -16.46
C ARG A 79 11.03 0.13 -15.55
N ASP A 80 11.63 0.18 -14.36
CA ASP A 80 11.52 -0.89 -13.36
C ASP A 80 10.20 -0.79 -12.59
N ALA A 81 9.64 0.42 -12.42
CA ALA A 81 8.39 0.65 -11.72
C ALA A 81 7.17 0.11 -12.49
N VAL A 82 7.16 0.24 -13.82
CA VAL A 82 6.05 -0.19 -14.69
C VAL A 82 5.66 -1.67 -14.49
N PRO A 83 6.55 -2.66 -14.54
CA PRO A 83 6.17 -4.06 -14.35
C PRO A 83 5.62 -4.34 -12.94
N GLU A 84 6.16 -3.71 -11.90
CA GLU A 84 5.70 -3.87 -10.51
C GLU A 84 4.31 -3.27 -10.31
N LEU A 85 4.08 -2.04 -10.78
CA LEU A 85 2.76 -1.41 -10.75
C LEU A 85 1.76 -2.15 -11.65
N GLY A 86 2.22 -2.73 -12.76
CA GLY A 86 1.47 -3.62 -13.63
C GLY A 86 0.94 -4.84 -12.89
N ARG A 87 1.82 -5.51 -12.14
CA ARG A 87 1.42 -6.67 -11.33
C ARG A 87 0.45 -6.28 -10.21
N ALA A 88 0.69 -5.15 -9.55
CA ALA A 88 -0.22 -4.62 -8.54
C ALA A 88 -1.63 -4.34 -9.10
N ALA A 89 -1.71 -3.70 -10.28
CA ALA A 89 -2.97 -3.44 -10.97
C ALA A 89 -3.66 -4.71 -11.49
N GLN A 90 -2.91 -5.78 -11.81
CA GLN A 90 -3.51 -7.08 -12.15
C GLN A 90 -4.10 -7.79 -10.93
N LEU A 91 -3.41 -7.74 -9.80
CA LEU A 91 -3.81 -8.41 -8.55
C LEU A 91 -4.94 -7.68 -7.82
N ALA A 92 -4.97 -6.34 -7.90
CA ALA A 92 -6.03 -5.50 -7.34
C ALA A 92 -6.62 -4.61 -8.45
N PRO A 93 -7.38 -5.21 -9.37
CA PRO A 93 -7.81 -4.52 -10.58
C PRO A 93 -8.83 -3.42 -10.25
N GLU A 94 -9.64 -3.59 -9.20
CA GLU A 94 -10.59 -2.56 -8.73
C GLU A 94 -9.93 -1.37 -8.04
N SER A 95 -8.61 -1.38 -7.81
CA SER A 95 -7.90 -0.27 -7.20
C SER A 95 -7.58 0.80 -8.26
N PRO A 96 -8.21 1.99 -8.19
CA PRO A 96 -7.85 3.09 -9.09
C PRO A 96 -6.43 3.57 -8.81
N GLU A 97 -5.97 3.46 -7.56
CA GLU A 97 -4.64 3.88 -7.15
C GLU A 97 -3.55 3.19 -7.98
N TYR A 98 -3.55 1.86 -8.06
CA TYR A 98 -2.50 1.15 -8.81
C TYR A 98 -2.59 1.40 -10.32
N SER A 99 -3.79 1.51 -10.86
CA SER A 99 -4.00 1.82 -12.27
C SER A 99 -3.46 3.22 -12.61
N LEU A 100 -3.75 4.23 -11.79
CA LEU A 100 -3.26 5.59 -12.00
C LEU A 100 -1.76 5.71 -11.79
N LYS A 101 -1.20 5.02 -10.78
CA LYS A 101 0.25 5.00 -10.55
C LYS A 101 0.98 4.31 -11.70
N LEU A 102 0.44 3.23 -12.25
CA LEU A 102 0.96 2.59 -13.45
C LEU A 102 0.95 3.55 -14.64
N ALA A 103 -0.19 4.22 -14.91
CA ALA A 103 -0.27 5.21 -15.97
C ALA A 103 0.75 6.34 -15.81
N ALA A 104 0.90 6.86 -14.58
CA ALA A 104 1.91 7.87 -14.26
C ALA A 104 3.35 7.36 -14.52
N ALA A 105 3.65 6.11 -14.16
CA ALA A 105 4.95 5.50 -14.44
C ALA A 105 5.23 5.35 -15.94
N ILE A 106 4.23 4.97 -16.74
CA ILE A 106 4.38 4.84 -18.20
C ILE A 106 4.60 6.21 -18.85
N LEU A 107 3.87 7.24 -18.39
CA LEU A 107 4.05 8.63 -18.84
C LEU A 107 5.44 9.17 -18.49
N ALA A 108 5.93 8.89 -17.29
CA ALA A 108 7.26 9.28 -16.84
C ALA A 108 8.39 8.54 -17.60
N ASP A 109 8.12 7.32 -18.09
CA ASP A 109 9.00 6.57 -19.01
C ASP A 109 8.89 7.05 -20.48
N HIS A 110 8.17 8.15 -20.75
CA HIS A 110 7.96 8.74 -22.08
C HIS A 110 7.26 7.82 -23.10
N ARG A 111 6.56 6.78 -22.63
CA ARG A 111 5.82 5.83 -23.48
C ARG A 111 4.38 6.28 -23.68
N TYR A 112 4.21 7.46 -24.29
CA TYR A 112 2.93 8.15 -24.39
C TYR A 112 1.83 7.36 -25.10
N SER A 113 2.16 6.65 -26.18
CA SER A 113 1.18 5.80 -26.89
C SER A 113 0.61 4.72 -25.97
N VAL A 114 1.49 3.98 -25.30
CA VAL A 114 1.12 2.91 -24.35
C VAL A 114 0.31 3.47 -23.19
N ALA A 115 0.68 4.65 -22.67
CA ALA A 115 -0.06 5.29 -21.58
C ALA A 115 -1.49 5.66 -22.01
N LEU A 116 -1.66 6.23 -23.21
CA LEU A 116 -2.98 6.60 -23.73
C LEU A 116 -3.86 5.37 -23.96
N ASP A 117 -3.30 4.33 -24.58
CA ASP A 117 -4.04 3.08 -24.81
C ASP A 117 -4.48 2.46 -23.48
N PHE A 118 -3.58 2.43 -22.49
CA PHE A 118 -3.88 1.92 -21.16
C PHE A 118 -4.95 2.76 -20.44
N LEU A 119 -4.81 4.09 -20.44
CA LEU A 119 -5.76 5.01 -19.81
C LEU A 119 -7.16 4.88 -20.43
N ASN A 120 -7.26 4.76 -21.75
CA ASN A 120 -8.53 4.53 -22.43
C ASN A 120 -9.15 3.18 -22.03
N ALA A 121 -8.34 2.14 -21.89
CA ALA A 121 -8.81 0.83 -21.47
C ALA A 121 -9.36 0.83 -20.03
N VAL A 122 -8.74 1.58 -19.11
CA VAL A 122 -9.18 1.64 -17.70
C VAL A 122 -10.24 2.72 -17.43
N ALA A 123 -10.41 3.70 -18.32
CA ALA A 123 -11.38 4.78 -18.16
C ALA A 123 -12.82 4.27 -17.96
N GLY A 124 -13.22 3.23 -18.70
CA GLY A 124 -14.53 2.61 -18.57
C GLY A 124 -14.78 1.96 -17.20
N ARG A 125 -13.72 1.60 -16.47
CA ARG A 125 -13.81 0.98 -15.14
C ARG A 125 -14.02 2.00 -14.03
N PHE A 126 -13.38 3.17 -14.16
CA PHE A 126 -13.34 4.17 -13.09
C PHE A 126 -14.19 5.42 -13.38
N GLY A 127 -14.80 5.53 -14.56
CA GLY A 127 -15.60 6.70 -14.97
C GLY A 127 -16.86 6.98 -14.14
N THR A 128 -17.25 6.07 -13.24
CA THR A 128 -18.37 6.23 -12.30
C THR A 128 -17.94 6.70 -10.91
N ILE A 129 -16.64 6.78 -10.63
CA ILE A 129 -16.12 7.22 -9.33
C ILE A 129 -16.22 8.75 -9.27
N ALA A 130 -16.94 9.26 -8.27
CA ALA A 130 -17.23 10.69 -8.09
C ALA A 130 -15.97 11.57 -7.93
N GLU A 131 -14.83 10.99 -7.55
CA GLU A 131 -13.53 11.67 -7.48
C GLU A 131 -12.99 12.13 -8.85
N TYR A 132 -13.55 11.64 -9.96
CA TYR A 132 -13.10 11.91 -11.33
C TYR A 132 -14.18 12.55 -12.24
N GLN A 133 -15.28 13.06 -11.66
CA GLN A 133 -16.29 13.89 -12.35
C GLN A 133 -16.22 15.34 -11.89
#